data_AF-A0A979G9U2-F1
#
_entry.id   AF-A0A979G9U2-F1
#
_cell.length_a   1.000
_cell.length_b   1.000
_cell.length_c   1.000
_cell.angle_alpha   90.00
_cell.angle_beta   90.00
_cell.angle_gamma   90.00
#
_symmetry.space_group_name_H-M   'P 1'
#
loop_
_entity.id
_entity.type
_entity.pdbx_description
1 polymer ?
#
loop_
_entity_poly.entity_id
_entity_poly.type
_entity_poly.pdbx_seq_one_letter_code
_entity_poly.pdbx_strand_id
1 'polypeptide(L)'
;MRLIYASLLAFCLLIPDILSAQAPSMNETIMATFEKVLRKKRDEWSKSNFNSIILVPDAGLKQAVVFSQLKTTSFDSIALLLTAQDKARKFLYFSPAPVDTVMNNGEVQIKFPTGGFSYIEEKELANNLTFKGDTIIYKTDSAKSVKYPGSYGIRIMDDKEVTRSINSRLSYAWYLPEDYEYLSYTCNKKGYWQRKGSLIHFVGDFDENNFLFDIRFRKKHAQPTILQGRKVDFTKTIQVNGDHVDVFINDAQKEDGDIISLNLNGEWIIKGLVVSKAGAKIVVPLIHKKNYLVMHAENLGSIPPNTASMQINDGAKVHQIILNSDAGKSEGILFTRP
;
A
#
# COMPACT_ATOMS: atom_id res chain seq x y z
N MET A 1 -38.29 -9.51 5.16
CA MET A 1 -37.31 -10.51 5.62
C MET A 1 -35.93 -10.06 5.11
N ARG A 2 -35.35 -8.96 5.61
CA ARG A 2 -34.44 -8.84 6.78
C ARG A 2 -33.46 -10.02 6.94
N LEU A 3 -32.20 -9.79 6.57
CA LEU A 3 -30.95 -9.88 7.39
C LEU A 3 -29.73 -10.02 6.43
N ILE A 4 -28.52 -9.48 6.61
CA ILE A 4 -27.92 -8.41 7.42
C ILE A 4 -26.52 -8.16 6.79
N TYR A 5 -26.08 -6.90 6.78
CA TYR A 5 -24.70 -6.45 6.57
C TYR A 5 -23.78 -6.91 7.73
N ALA A 6 -22.56 -7.42 7.48
CA ALA A 6 -21.33 -7.18 8.27
C ALA A 6 -20.30 -8.31 8.10
N SER A 7 -19.12 -7.99 7.57
CA SER A 7 -17.84 -8.61 7.95
C SER A 7 -16.66 -7.92 7.26
N LEU A 8 -16.58 -6.58 7.40
CA LEU A 8 -15.37 -5.84 7.02
C LEU A 8 -14.86 -4.87 8.11
N LEU A 9 -15.39 -4.95 9.33
CA LEU A 9 -14.90 -4.18 10.49
C LEU A 9 -14.74 -5.12 11.69
N ALA A 10 -13.51 -5.56 11.94
CA ALA A 10 -13.04 -6.00 13.26
C ALA A 10 -11.53 -6.24 13.21
N PHE A 11 -10.74 -5.18 13.34
CA PHE A 11 -9.36 -5.27 13.80
C PHE A 11 -9.02 -4.02 14.62
N CYS A 12 -9.69 -3.89 15.77
CA CYS A 12 -9.24 -3.09 16.90
C CYS A 12 -9.51 -3.92 18.17
N LEU A 13 -8.47 -4.00 19.01
CA LEU A 13 -8.45 -4.50 20.39
C LEU A 13 -8.47 -6.03 20.59
N LEU A 14 -7.33 -6.57 21.06
CA LEU A 14 -7.17 -7.17 22.40
C LEU A 14 -5.78 -7.84 22.52
N ILE A 15 -4.94 -7.31 23.42
CA ILE A 15 -3.88 -8.04 24.13
C ILE A 15 -4.24 -7.96 25.63
N PRO A 16 -4.06 -9.03 26.41
CA PRO A 16 -3.05 -8.99 27.48
C PRO A 16 -2.10 -10.22 27.53
N ASP A 17 -0.95 -9.99 28.16
CA ASP A 17 0.25 -10.84 28.39
C ASP A 17 -0.01 -12.16 29.16
N ILE A 18 0.87 -13.15 29.41
CA ILE A 18 2.33 -13.25 29.72
C ILE A 18 2.73 -14.74 29.41
N LEU A 19 3.88 -15.18 28.87
CA LEU A 19 5.21 -15.36 29.52
C LEU A 19 6.30 -15.90 28.54
N SER A 20 7.47 -15.25 28.60
CA SER A 20 8.83 -15.61 28.16
C SER A 20 9.05 -16.50 26.91
N ALA A 21 8.94 -15.89 25.74
CA ALA A 21 9.94 -16.05 24.67
C ALA A 21 10.27 -14.62 24.22
N GLN A 22 11.52 -14.33 23.83
CA GLN A 22 11.86 -13.00 23.29
C GLN A 22 10.80 -12.61 22.25
N ALA A 23 10.04 -11.56 22.55
CA ALA A 23 8.92 -11.16 21.72
C ALA A 23 9.49 -10.78 20.35
N PRO A 24 8.98 -11.37 19.25
CA PRO A 24 9.39 -10.96 17.92
C PRO A 24 9.21 -9.44 17.81
N SER A 25 10.19 -8.76 17.20
CA SER A 25 10.10 -7.33 16.96
C SER A 25 8.73 -6.98 16.31
N MET A 26 8.25 -5.75 16.49
CA MET A 26 6.97 -5.32 15.89
C MET A 26 6.90 -5.67 14.39
N ASN A 27 8.03 -5.60 13.68
CA ASN A 27 8.15 -6.03 12.29
C ASN A 27 8.00 -7.54 12.11
N GLU A 28 8.63 -8.38 12.94
CA GLU A 28 8.50 -9.84 12.86
C GLU A 28 7.07 -10.33 13.17
N THR A 29 6.37 -9.68 14.10
CA THR A 29 4.97 -10.00 14.42
C THR A 29 4.02 -9.61 13.30
N ILE A 30 4.25 -8.43 12.70
CA ILE A 30 3.52 -7.98 11.50
C ILE A 30 3.76 -8.94 10.35
N MET A 31 5.02 -9.32 10.09
CA MET A 31 5.38 -10.26 9.04
C MET A 31 4.75 -11.63 9.26
N ALA A 32 4.85 -12.23 10.45
CA ALA A 32 4.24 -13.52 10.75
C ALA A 32 2.69 -13.51 10.60
N THR A 33 2.05 -12.41 11.00
CA THR A 33 0.61 -12.22 10.84
C THR A 33 0.25 -12.10 9.36
N PHE A 34 1.04 -11.31 8.64
CA PHE A 34 0.89 -11.09 7.21
C PHE A 34 1.08 -12.39 6.41
N GLU A 35 2.09 -13.19 6.74
CA GLU A 35 2.31 -14.54 6.19
C GLU A 35 1.11 -15.46 6.43
N LYS A 36 0.57 -15.48 7.66
CA LYS A 36 -0.60 -16.30 8.00
C LYS A 36 -1.84 -15.88 7.20
N VAL A 37 -2.07 -14.58 7.06
CA VAL A 37 -3.18 -14.03 6.26
C VAL A 37 -3.02 -14.36 4.78
N LEU A 38 -1.81 -14.25 4.25
CA LEU A 38 -1.49 -14.60 2.87
C LEU A 38 -1.68 -16.08 2.58
N ARG A 39 -1.29 -16.98 3.51
CA ARG A 39 -1.54 -18.42 3.38
C ARG A 39 -3.03 -18.74 3.33
N LYS A 40 -3.85 -18.11 4.18
CA LYS A 40 -5.31 -18.28 4.17
C LYS A 40 -5.94 -17.74 2.88
N LYS A 41 -5.51 -16.55 2.44
CA LYS A 41 -6.02 -15.92 1.21
C LYS A 41 -5.60 -16.66 -0.06
N ARG A 42 -4.40 -17.26 -0.09
CA ARG A 42 -3.99 -18.22 -1.12
C ARG A 42 -5.03 -19.33 -1.25
N ASP A 43 -5.46 -19.97 -0.17
CA ASP A 43 -6.40 -21.11 -0.28
C ASP A 43 -7.78 -20.70 -0.81
N GLU A 44 -8.15 -19.43 -0.63
CA GLU A 44 -9.34 -18.84 -1.24
C GLU A 44 -9.08 -18.53 -2.74
N TRP A 45 -7.92 -17.96 -3.08
CA TRP A 45 -7.54 -17.56 -4.45
C TRP A 45 -7.09 -18.72 -5.34
N SER A 46 -6.59 -19.82 -4.76
CA SER A 46 -6.15 -21.06 -5.43
C SER A 46 -7.29 -21.74 -6.21
N LYS A 47 -8.53 -21.34 -5.92
CA LYS A 47 -9.75 -21.77 -6.62
C LYS A 47 -9.93 -21.09 -7.98
N SER A 48 -9.26 -19.96 -8.23
CA SER A 48 -9.32 -19.17 -9.47
C SER A 48 -8.27 -19.60 -10.52
N ASN A 49 -8.45 -19.19 -11.78
CA ASN A 49 -7.61 -19.61 -12.92
C ASN A 49 -6.60 -18.54 -13.41
N PHE A 50 -6.13 -17.62 -12.55
CA PHE A 50 -5.33 -16.49 -13.02
C PHE A 50 -4.14 -16.05 -12.14
N ASN A 51 -3.17 -15.39 -12.80
CA ASN A 51 -1.95 -14.86 -12.20
C ASN A 51 -2.18 -13.52 -11.51
N SER A 52 -2.56 -13.56 -10.25
CA SER A 52 -2.67 -12.34 -9.46
C SER A 52 -1.28 -11.73 -9.23
N ILE A 53 -1.17 -10.40 -9.06
CA ILE A 53 0.04 -9.71 -8.56
C ILE A 53 -0.44 -8.73 -7.51
N ILE A 54 -0.57 -9.21 -6.28
CA ILE A 54 -1.04 -8.34 -5.20
C ILE A 54 0.11 -7.40 -4.85
N LEU A 55 -0.12 -6.11 -4.97
CA LEU A 55 0.78 -5.12 -4.39
C LEU A 55 0.25 -4.83 -2.99
N VAL A 56 1.05 -5.12 -1.98
CA VAL A 56 0.79 -4.63 -0.62
C VAL A 56 1.87 -3.63 -0.31
N PRO A 57 1.66 -2.34 -0.62
CA PRO A 57 2.65 -1.34 -0.29
C PRO A 57 2.69 -1.15 1.23
N ASP A 58 3.89 -1.15 1.80
CA ASP A 58 4.11 -0.57 3.12
C ASP A 58 3.88 0.96 3.10
N ALA A 59 3.91 1.60 4.27
CA ALA A 59 3.72 3.05 4.41
C ALA A 59 4.73 3.90 3.62
N GLY A 60 5.84 3.31 3.15
CA GLY A 60 6.88 3.97 2.37
C GLY A 60 7.00 3.47 0.92
N LEU A 61 6.10 2.58 0.46
CA LEU A 61 6.17 1.89 -0.83
C LEU A 61 7.50 1.16 -1.09
N LYS A 62 8.20 0.72 -0.03
CA LYS A 62 9.54 0.11 -0.15
C LYS A 62 9.47 -1.37 -0.50
N GLN A 63 8.48 -2.09 0.03
CA GLN A 63 8.28 -3.52 -0.20
C GLN A 63 6.87 -3.82 -0.72
N ALA A 64 6.72 -4.89 -1.50
CA ALA A 64 5.41 -5.52 -1.73
C ALA A 64 5.51 -7.04 -1.68
N VAL A 65 4.40 -7.68 -1.38
CA VAL A 65 4.29 -9.13 -1.43
C VAL A 65 3.43 -9.57 -2.57
N VAL A 66 4.08 -10.21 -3.53
CA VAL A 66 3.49 -10.68 -4.78
C VAL A 66 2.96 -12.09 -4.56
N PHE A 67 1.66 -12.23 -4.67
CA PHE A 67 0.99 -13.53 -4.74
C PHE A 67 0.84 -13.93 -6.20
N SER A 68 1.61 -14.90 -6.70
CA SER A 68 1.53 -15.39 -8.08
C SER A 68 0.81 -16.73 -8.17
N GLN A 69 -0.01 -16.91 -9.19
CA GLN A 69 -0.76 -18.15 -9.38
C GLN A 69 -0.99 -18.45 -10.87
N LEU A 70 -0.66 -19.64 -11.33
CA LEU A 70 -1.07 -20.09 -12.64
C LEU A 70 -1.80 -21.41 -12.51
N LYS A 71 -3.12 -21.39 -12.67
CA LYS A 71 -3.93 -22.62 -12.72
C LYS A 71 -4.38 -22.85 -14.15
N THR A 72 -3.93 -23.95 -14.72
CA THR A 72 -4.34 -24.41 -16.03
C THR A 72 -4.59 -25.91 -15.97
N THR A 73 -5.77 -26.27 -16.47
CA THR A 73 -6.27 -27.65 -16.51
C THR A 73 -6.03 -28.30 -17.87
N SER A 74 -5.36 -27.61 -18.80
CA SER A 74 -5.25 -28.02 -20.22
C SER A 74 -3.83 -28.37 -20.67
N PHE A 75 -2.85 -28.48 -19.78
CA PHE A 75 -1.45 -28.78 -20.12
C PHE A 75 -0.88 -29.90 -19.24
N ASP A 76 0.09 -30.63 -19.79
CA ASP A 76 0.78 -31.73 -19.12
C ASP A 76 1.90 -31.26 -18.17
N SER A 77 2.46 -30.06 -18.40
CA SER A 77 3.39 -29.43 -17.44
C SER A 77 3.52 -27.91 -17.62
N ILE A 78 3.90 -27.23 -16.55
CA ILE A 78 4.16 -25.78 -16.54
C ILE A 78 5.54 -25.55 -15.93
N ALA A 79 6.28 -24.59 -16.49
CA ALA A 79 7.57 -24.18 -15.98
C ALA A 79 7.64 -22.68 -15.67
N LEU A 80 8.10 -22.36 -14.46
CA LEU A 80 8.52 -21.00 -14.09
C LEU A 80 10.01 -20.84 -14.41
N LEU A 81 10.36 -19.83 -15.21
CA LEU A 81 11.75 -19.50 -15.59
C LEU A 81 12.22 -18.24 -14.86
N LEU A 82 13.34 -18.36 -14.14
CA LEU A 82 13.90 -17.30 -13.29
C LEU A 82 15.31 -16.89 -13.75
N THR A 83 15.65 -15.59 -13.62
CA THR A 83 17.03 -15.10 -13.77
C THR A 83 17.91 -15.50 -12.58
N ALA A 84 19.23 -15.36 -12.72
CA ALA A 84 20.17 -15.49 -11.59
C ALA A 84 19.93 -14.45 -10.48
N GLN A 85 19.42 -13.26 -10.82
CA GLN A 85 19.04 -12.24 -9.84
C GLN A 85 17.74 -12.60 -9.12
N ASP A 86 16.77 -13.16 -9.84
CA ASP A 86 15.48 -13.63 -9.28
C ASP A 86 15.68 -14.85 -8.37
N LYS A 87 16.73 -15.63 -8.58
CA LYS A 87 17.12 -16.73 -7.68
C LYS A 87 17.40 -16.25 -6.26
N ALA A 88 17.85 -15.01 -6.06
CA ALA A 88 18.09 -14.47 -4.73
C ALA A 88 16.77 -14.15 -3.99
N ARG A 89 15.63 -14.14 -4.68
CA ARG A 89 14.32 -13.95 -4.06
C ARG A 89 13.98 -15.15 -3.19
N LYS A 90 13.42 -14.88 -2.01
CA LYS A 90 12.92 -15.92 -1.11
C LYS A 90 11.46 -16.19 -1.42
N PHE A 91 11.16 -17.41 -1.85
CA PHE A 91 9.79 -17.92 -1.96
C PHE A 91 9.32 -18.40 -0.60
N LEU A 92 8.15 -17.95 -0.17
CA LEU A 92 7.59 -18.35 1.12
C LEU A 92 6.84 -19.69 1.02
N TYR A 93 6.33 -20.04 -0.18
CA TYR A 93 5.52 -21.24 -0.39
C TYR A 93 5.32 -21.56 -1.88
N PHE A 94 5.28 -22.86 -2.22
CA PHE A 94 4.78 -23.40 -3.49
C PHE A 94 3.59 -24.34 -3.25
N SER A 95 2.56 -24.25 -4.09
CA SER A 95 1.42 -25.19 -4.14
C SER A 95 1.07 -25.55 -5.57
N PRO A 96 1.02 -26.83 -5.95
CA PRO A 96 1.57 -27.96 -5.22
C PRO A 96 3.10 -27.86 -5.11
N ALA A 97 3.74 -28.76 -4.36
CA ALA A 97 5.20 -28.83 -4.34
C ALA A 97 5.72 -29.01 -5.78
N PRO A 98 6.83 -28.33 -6.16
CA PRO A 98 7.47 -28.55 -7.44
C PRO A 98 7.80 -30.04 -7.64
N VAL A 99 7.57 -30.55 -8.85
CA VAL A 99 7.93 -31.94 -9.19
C VAL A 99 9.39 -32.07 -9.59
N ASP A 100 9.99 -30.99 -10.09
CA ASP A 100 11.38 -30.97 -10.57
C ASP A 100 11.90 -29.53 -10.60
N THR A 101 13.21 -29.37 -10.47
CA THR A 101 13.90 -28.08 -10.60
C THR A 101 15.20 -28.29 -11.37
N VAL A 102 15.27 -27.73 -12.57
CA VAL A 102 16.40 -27.88 -13.49
C VAL A 102 17.15 -26.57 -13.59
N MET A 103 18.48 -26.62 -13.54
CA MET A 103 19.34 -25.48 -13.83
C MET A 103 20.00 -25.66 -15.19
N ASN A 104 19.89 -24.65 -16.06
CA ASN A 104 20.55 -24.64 -17.36
C ASN A 104 20.96 -23.22 -17.74
N ASN A 105 22.21 -23.01 -18.16
CA ASN A 105 22.74 -21.72 -18.64
C ASN A 105 22.43 -20.50 -17.74
N GLY A 106 22.40 -20.66 -16.42
CA GLY A 106 22.10 -19.58 -15.48
C GLY A 106 20.60 -19.27 -15.29
N GLU A 107 19.73 -20.04 -15.94
CA GLU A 107 18.28 -20.02 -15.74
C GLU A 107 17.86 -21.16 -14.80
N VAL A 108 16.93 -20.87 -13.88
CA VAL A 108 16.28 -21.90 -13.04
C VAL A 108 14.90 -22.18 -13.60
N GLN A 109 14.64 -23.43 -13.92
CA GLN A 109 13.35 -23.92 -14.37
C GLN A 109 12.71 -24.75 -13.27
N ILE A 110 11.62 -24.24 -12.68
CA ILE A 110 10.83 -24.96 -11.68
C ILE A 110 9.63 -25.59 -12.38
N LYS A 111 9.50 -26.91 -12.33
CA LYS A 111 8.41 -27.66 -12.95
C LYS A 111 7.34 -28.04 -11.93
N PHE A 112 6.10 -27.96 -12.35
CA PHE A 112 4.93 -28.28 -11.53
C PHE A 112 4.09 -29.39 -12.20
N PRO A 113 3.34 -30.19 -11.42
CA PRO A 113 2.44 -31.20 -11.96
C PRO A 113 1.27 -30.52 -12.71
N THR A 114 0.48 -31.34 -13.41
CA THR A 114 -0.73 -30.90 -14.09
C THR A 114 -1.72 -30.25 -13.12
N GLY A 115 -2.45 -29.23 -13.60
CA GLY A 115 -3.42 -28.51 -12.77
C GLY A 115 -2.92 -27.19 -12.19
N GLY A 116 -1.68 -26.79 -12.44
CA GLY A 116 -1.19 -25.44 -12.09
C GLY A 116 -0.23 -25.36 -10.91
N PHE A 117 0.17 -24.14 -10.59
CA PHE A 117 0.91 -23.79 -9.38
C PHE A 117 0.45 -22.44 -8.80
N SER A 118 0.80 -22.21 -7.54
CA SER A 118 0.73 -20.93 -6.86
C SER A 118 1.95 -20.78 -5.97
N TYR A 119 2.47 -19.56 -5.86
CA TYR A 119 3.52 -19.23 -4.94
C TYR A 119 3.39 -17.82 -4.40
N ILE A 120 4.04 -17.58 -3.27
CA ILE A 120 4.12 -16.26 -2.65
C ILE A 120 5.58 -15.88 -2.59
N GLU A 121 5.90 -14.69 -3.09
CA GLU A 121 7.24 -14.11 -2.97
C GLU A 121 7.16 -12.68 -2.44
N GLU A 122 8.16 -12.32 -1.63
CA GLU A 122 8.43 -10.92 -1.32
C GLU A 122 9.21 -10.31 -2.49
N LYS A 123 8.77 -9.14 -2.97
CA LYS A 123 9.43 -8.42 -4.06
C LYS A 123 9.79 -7.01 -3.60
N GLU A 124 11.07 -6.68 -3.76
CA GLU A 124 11.54 -5.31 -3.63
C GLU A 124 10.98 -4.47 -4.79
N LEU A 125 10.13 -3.48 -4.47
CA LEU A 125 9.49 -2.65 -5.49
C LEU A 125 10.35 -1.46 -5.92
N ALA A 126 11.37 -1.10 -5.14
CA ALA A 126 12.17 0.11 -5.36
C ALA A 126 12.68 0.22 -6.81
N ASN A 127 13.10 -0.90 -7.40
CA ASN A 127 13.62 -0.94 -8.78
C ASN A 127 12.55 -0.79 -9.87
N ASN A 128 11.27 -1.03 -9.53
CA ASN A 128 10.13 -0.95 -10.44
C ASN A 128 9.32 0.34 -10.26
N LEU A 129 9.67 1.16 -9.28
CA LEU A 129 8.96 2.38 -8.93
C LEU A 129 9.74 3.62 -9.39
N THR A 130 9.03 4.59 -9.92
CA THR A 130 9.55 5.93 -10.20
C THR A 130 8.62 6.96 -9.60
N PHE A 131 9.17 7.92 -8.86
CA PHE A 131 8.40 9.01 -8.24
C PHE A 131 8.52 10.28 -9.09
N LYS A 132 7.38 10.89 -9.44
CA LYS A 132 7.30 12.16 -10.15
C LYS A 132 6.26 13.06 -9.48
N GLY A 133 6.71 13.92 -8.57
CA GLY A 133 5.80 14.70 -7.72
C GLY A 133 5.00 13.77 -6.80
N ASP A 134 3.67 13.89 -6.84
CA ASP A 134 2.73 13.01 -6.11
C ASP A 134 2.48 11.67 -6.82
N THR A 135 2.93 11.54 -8.08
CA THR A 135 2.64 10.39 -8.92
C THR A 135 3.71 9.31 -8.73
N ILE A 136 3.24 8.12 -8.38
CA ILE A 136 4.01 6.90 -8.30
C ILE A 136 3.76 6.10 -9.57
N ILE A 137 4.84 5.75 -10.27
CA ILE A 137 4.80 4.99 -11.51
C ILE A 137 5.38 3.61 -11.24
N TYR A 138 4.55 2.59 -11.33
CA TYR A 138 4.98 1.19 -11.33
C TYR A 138 5.12 0.68 -12.75
N LYS A 139 6.29 0.13 -13.06
CA LYS A 139 6.57 -0.56 -14.32
C LYS A 139 7.01 -1.98 -14.05
N THR A 140 6.35 -2.96 -14.67
CA THR A 140 6.81 -4.35 -14.58
C THR A 140 8.11 -4.52 -15.37
N ASP A 141 9.04 -5.17 -14.72
CA ASP A 141 10.23 -5.80 -15.29
C ASP A 141 9.83 -7.18 -15.82
N SER A 142 9.44 -7.28 -17.09
CA SER A 142 9.56 -8.58 -17.75
C SER A 142 9.88 -8.45 -19.24
N ALA A 143 11.04 -8.98 -19.62
CA ALA A 143 11.29 -9.56 -20.94
C ALA A 143 12.53 -10.46 -20.83
N LYS A 144 12.62 -11.65 -21.46
CA LYS A 144 12.10 -11.98 -22.80
C LYS A 144 11.37 -13.35 -22.80
N SER A 145 10.73 -13.87 -23.84
CA SER A 145 11.24 -14.12 -25.19
C SER A 145 10.13 -14.24 -26.24
N VAL A 146 10.45 -13.83 -27.48
CA VAL A 146 9.59 -13.84 -28.67
C VAL A 146 9.66 -15.23 -29.35
N LYS A 147 9.53 -16.32 -28.58
CA LYS A 147 9.73 -17.74 -29.01
C LYS A 147 11.18 -18.25 -28.91
N TYR A 148 11.89 -17.95 -27.80
CA TYR A 148 13.31 -18.26 -27.46
C TYR A 148 14.28 -17.34 -28.23
N PRO A 149 15.25 -16.57 -27.65
CA PRO A 149 16.09 -16.81 -26.45
C PRO A 149 16.12 -15.62 -25.43
N GLY A 150 16.71 -15.82 -24.23
CA GLY A 150 16.80 -14.83 -23.12
C GLY A 150 15.56 -14.77 -22.22
N SER A 151 15.01 -15.93 -21.85
CA SER A 151 13.58 -16.07 -21.57
C SER A 151 13.26 -16.07 -20.07
N TYR A 152 12.54 -15.05 -19.57
CA TYR A 152 12.09 -14.92 -18.18
C TYR A 152 10.56 -14.83 -18.12
N GLY A 153 9.94 -15.52 -17.17
CA GLY A 153 8.48 -15.55 -17.00
C GLY A 153 7.88 -16.95 -17.04
N ILE A 154 6.64 -17.06 -17.50
CA ILE A 154 5.88 -18.32 -17.53
C ILE A 154 6.06 -18.99 -18.90
N ARG A 155 6.58 -20.23 -18.89
CA ARG A 155 6.61 -21.11 -20.06
C ARG A 155 5.54 -22.19 -19.92
N ILE A 156 4.68 -22.26 -20.94
CA ILE A 156 3.61 -23.26 -21.06
C ILE A 156 4.07 -24.31 -22.09
N MET A 157 3.99 -25.59 -21.75
CA MET A 157 4.42 -26.71 -22.61
C MET A 157 3.25 -27.67 -22.86
N ASP A 158 3.15 -28.19 -24.08
CA ASP A 158 2.32 -29.35 -24.46
C ASP A 158 3.21 -30.60 -24.51
N ASP A 159 2.71 -31.78 -24.17
CA ASP A 159 3.49 -33.04 -24.11
C ASP A 159 4.07 -33.48 -25.48
N LYS A 160 3.49 -32.99 -26.58
CA LYS A 160 3.77 -33.46 -27.94
C LYS A 160 4.70 -32.59 -28.77
N GLU A 161 5.38 -31.59 -28.19
CA GLU A 161 6.27 -30.66 -28.92
C GLU A 161 5.65 -29.96 -30.16
N VAL A 162 4.33 -30.04 -30.35
CA VAL A 162 3.63 -29.27 -31.37
C VAL A 162 3.25 -27.95 -30.73
N THR A 163 3.87 -26.86 -31.17
CA THR A 163 3.45 -25.49 -30.86
C THR A 163 2.01 -25.27 -31.35
N ARG A 164 1.02 -25.72 -30.57
CA ARG A 164 -0.34 -25.21 -30.68
C ARG A 164 -0.38 -23.88 -29.94
N SER A 165 -1.06 -22.92 -30.57
CA SER A 165 -1.51 -21.67 -29.95
C SER A 165 -2.07 -21.97 -28.56
N ILE A 166 -1.49 -21.29 -27.58
CA ILE A 166 -1.95 -21.22 -26.21
C ILE A 166 -3.40 -20.68 -26.20
N ASN A 167 -4.39 -21.58 -26.26
CA ASN A 167 -5.79 -21.20 -26.11
C ASN A 167 -6.13 -20.91 -24.62
N SER A 168 -5.28 -20.11 -23.97
CA SER A 168 -5.44 -19.66 -22.59
C SER A 168 -5.21 -18.16 -22.51
N ARG A 169 -5.96 -17.50 -21.63
CA ARG A 169 -5.76 -16.09 -21.31
C ARG A 169 -4.94 -15.98 -20.03
N LEU A 170 -3.85 -15.23 -20.08
CA LEU A 170 -3.14 -14.79 -18.88
C LEU A 170 -3.84 -13.54 -18.34
N SER A 171 -3.93 -13.41 -17.02
CA SER A 171 -4.49 -12.21 -16.41
C SER A 171 -3.71 -11.83 -15.17
N TYR A 172 -3.76 -10.54 -14.83
CA TYR A 172 -2.95 -9.85 -13.82
C TYR A 172 -3.85 -8.93 -13.03
N ALA A 173 -3.73 -8.90 -11.71
CA ALA A 173 -4.53 -8.02 -10.87
C ALA A 173 -3.66 -7.26 -9.89
N TRP A 174 -3.95 -5.99 -9.66
CA TRP A 174 -3.30 -5.12 -8.68
C TRP A 174 -4.32 -4.62 -7.68
N TYR A 175 -3.91 -4.57 -6.43
CA TYR A 175 -4.68 -3.99 -5.34
C TYR A 175 -3.91 -2.80 -4.77
N LEU A 176 -4.57 -1.65 -4.62
CA LEU A 176 -4.02 -0.53 -3.89
C LEU A 176 -4.73 -0.39 -2.53
N PRO A 177 -4.06 0.13 -1.49
CA PRO A 177 -4.75 0.51 -0.27
C PRO A 177 -5.81 1.59 -0.52
N GLU A 178 -6.76 1.72 0.40
CA GLU A 178 -7.89 2.63 0.23
C GLU A 178 -7.51 4.11 0.20
N ASP A 179 -6.39 4.47 0.80
CA ASP A 179 -5.83 5.83 0.79
C ASP A 179 -5.03 6.13 -0.49
N TYR A 180 -5.03 5.24 -1.48
CA TYR A 180 -4.44 5.47 -2.81
C TYR A 180 -5.49 5.43 -3.92
N GLU A 181 -5.20 6.12 -5.03
CA GLU A 181 -6.04 6.11 -6.23
C GLU A 181 -5.21 5.86 -7.50
N TYR A 182 -5.79 5.09 -8.43
CA TYR A 182 -5.23 4.91 -9.77
C TYR A 182 -5.46 6.17 -10.61
N LEU A 183 -4.39 6.65 -11.23
CA LEU A 183 -4.41 7.72 -12.23
C LEU A 183 -4.56 7.16 -13.65
N SER A 184 -3.80 6.11 -13.97
CA SER A 184 -3.88 5.41 -15.26
C SER A 184 -3.29 4.01 -15.16
N TYR A 185 -3.69 3.12 -16.07
CA TYR A 185 -3.11 1.78 -16.21
C TYR A 185 -3.16 1.37 -17.68
N THR A 186 -2.03 0.89 -18.19
CA THR A 186 -1.90 0.46 -19.59
C THR A 186 -1.09 -0.82 -19.70
N CYS A 187 -1.25 -1.52 -20.81
CA CYS A 187 -0.49 -2.72 -21.15
C CYS A 187 0.01 -2.62 -22.60
N ASN A 188 1.19 -3.16 -22.90
CA ASN A 188 1.73 -3.26 -24.26
C ASN A 188 1.01 -4.29 -25.15
N LYS A 189 0.21 -5.20 -24.57
CA LYS A 189 -0.50 -6.26 -25.29
C LYS A 189 -2.01 -6.09 -25.24
N LYS A 190 -2.71 -6.77 -26.16
CA LYS A 190 -4.17 -6.77 -26.24
C LYS A 190 -4.79 -7.53 -25.07
N GLY A 191 -5.95 -7.05 -24.66
CA GLY A 191 -6.72 -7.58 -23.54
C GLY A 191 -7.74 -6.55 -23.06
N TYR A 192 -8.37 -6.82 -21.93
CA TYR A 192 -9.36 -5.93 -21.32
C TYR A 192 -9.14 -5.74 -19.83
N TRP A 193 -9.51 -4.57 -19.33
CA TRP A 193 -9.41 -4.20 -17.93
C TRP A 193 -10.78 -4.28 -17.24
N GLN A 194 -10.76 -4.70 -15.99
CA GLN A 194 -11.88 -4.70 -15.06
C GLN A 194 -11.45 -3.96 -13.79
N ARG A 195 -12.35 -3.17 -13.19
CA ARG A 195 -12.09 -2.47 -11.93
C ARG A 195 -13.19 -2.76 -10.91
N LYS A 196 -12.79 -3.08 -9.68
CA LYS A 196 -13.69 -3.25 -8.54
C LYS A 196 -13.06 -2.58 -7.30
N GLY A 197 -13.48 -1.36 -7.00
CA GLY A 197 -12.91 -0.56 -5.91
C GLY A 197 -11.42 -0.29 -6.13
N SER A 198 -10.58 -0.75 -5.20
CA SER A 198 -9.12 -0.63 -5.24
C SER A 198 -8.41 -1.75 -6.00
N LEU A 199 -9.17 -2.72 -6.55
CA LEU A 199 -8.65 -3.77 -7.42
C LEU A 199 -8.80 -3.36 -8.89
N ILE A 200 -7.70 -3.42 -9.65
CA ILE A 200 -7.73 -3.49 -11.12
C ILE A 200 -7.30 -4.88 -11.56
N HIS A 201 -7.90 -5.38 -12.63
CA HIS A 201 -7.65 -6.71 -13.18
C HIS A 201 -7.57 -6.61 -14.70
N PHE A 202 -6.44 -6.98 -15.27
CA PHE A 202 -6.21 -7.07 -16.70
C PHE A 202 -6.30 -8.53 -17.14
N VAL A 203 -7.11 -8.82 -18.14
CA VAL A 203 -7.16 -10.13 -18.81
C VAL A 203 -6.63 -9.96 -20.22
N GLY A 204 -5.51 -10.62 -20.52
CA GLY A 204 -4.93 -10.66 -21.85
C GLY A 204 -5.83 -11.42 -22.84
N ASP A 205 -5.70 -11.09 -24.11
CA ASP A 205 -6.30 -11.89 -25.18
C ASP A 205 -5.61 -13.27 -25.26
N PHE A 206 -6.24 -14.19 -26.02
CA PHE A 206 -5.65 -15.51 -26.27
C PHE A 206 -4.27 -15.38 -26.91
N ASP A 207 -3.38 -16.32 -26.61
CA ASP A 207 -2.02 -16.38 -27.16
C ASP A 207 -1.09 -15.20 -26.81
N GLU A 208 -1.54 -14.22 -26.04
CA GLU A 208 -0.71 -13.09 -25.63
C GLU A 208 0.15 -13.43 -24.41
N ASN A 209 1.40 -12.95 -24.43
CA ASN A 209 2.38 -13.04 -23.35
C ASN A 209 3.33 -11.82 -23.42
N ASN A 210 4.27 -11.71 -22.48
CA ASN A 210 5.22 -10.59 -22.36
C ASN A 210 4.51 -9.26 -22.07
N PHE A 211 3.62 -9.28 -21.09
CA PHE A 211 2.86 -8.12 -20.65
C PHE A 211 3.74 -7.15 -19.85
N LEU A 212 3.88 -5.93 -20.38
CA LEU A 212 4.51 -4.79 -19.74
C LEU A 212 3.41 -3.83 -19.30
N PHE A 213 3.34 -3.56 -18.01
CA PHE A 213 2.35 -2.67 -17.41
C PHE A 213 2.99 -1.34 -17.03
N ASP A 214 2.29 -0.24 -17.32
CA ASP A 214 2.55 1.10 -16.77
C ASP A 214 1.33 1.47 -15.93
N ILE A 215 1.49 1.41 -14.61
CA ILE A 215 0.44 1.70 -13.63
C ILE A 215 0.86 2.93 -12.86
N ARG A 216 0.02 3.96 -12.93
CA ARG A 216 0.22 5.24 -12.26
C ARG A 216 -0.82 5.40 -11.19
N PHE A 217 -0.37 5.75 -10.01
CA PHE A 217 -1.23 5.97 -8.86
C PHE A 217 -0.62 7.02 -7.95
N ARG A 218 -1.40 7.51 -7.00
CA ARG A 218 -0.94 8.44 -5.98
C ARG A 218 -1.70 8.23 -4.67
N LYS A 219 -1.16 8.75 -3.58
CA LYS A 219 -1.91 8.86 -2.33
C LYS A 219 -3.07 9.83 -2.54
N LYS A 220 -4.27 9.47 -2.12
CA LYS A 220 -5.45 10.31 -2.21
C LYS A 220 -5.22 11.55 -1.37
N HIS A 221 -5.24 12.69 -2.05
CA HIS A 221 -5.22 13.97 -1.37
C HIS A 221 -6.65 14.40 -1.06
N ALA A 222 -7.16 13.91 0.07
CA ALA A 222 -8.52 14.16 0.54
C ALA A 222 -8.51 14.74 1.95
N GLN A 223 -9.58 15.48 2.27
CA GLN A 223 -9.79 15.95 3.64
C GLN A 223 -9.96 14.75 4.57
N PRO A 224 -9.11 14.59 5.61
CA PRO A 224 -9.25 13.47 6.54
C PRO A 224 -10.55 13.63 7.33
N THR A 225 -11.35 12.56 7.41
CA THR A 225 -12.56 12.51 8.24
C THR A 225 -12.32 11.80 9.56
N ILE A 226 -11.30 10.94 9.60
CA ILE A 226 -10.87 10.16 10.77
C ILE A 226 -9.33 10.19 10.84
N LEU A 227 -8.78 10.35 12.04
CA LEU A 227 -7.35 10.23 12.31
C LEU A 227 -7.17 9.46 13.62
N GLN A 228 -6.42 8.34 13.59
CA GLN A 228 -6.20 7.47 14.76
C GLN A 228 -7.51 7.07 15.48
N GLY A 229 -8.55 6.76 14.70
CA GLY A 229 -9.87 6.37 15.23
C GLY A 229 -10.74 7.53 15.76
N ARG A 230 -10.24 8.77 15.76
CA ARG A 230 -11.00 9.97 16.16
C ARG A 230 -11.56 10.69 14.96
N LYS A 231 -12.78 11.24 15.07
CA LYS A 231 -13.36 12.09 14.04
C LYS A 231 -12.55 13.38 13.92
N VAL A 232 -12.31 13.85 12.71
CA VAL A 232 -11.63 15.13 12.45
C VAL A 232 -12.65 16.19 12.08
N ASP A 233 -12.70 17.27 12.86
CA ASP A 233 -13.50 18.46 12.55
C ASP A 233 -12.60 19.62 12.13
N PHE A 234 -12.81 20.13 10.92
CA PHE A 234 -12.12 21.32 10.45
C PHE A 234 -12.85 22.58 10.92
N THR A 235 -12.24 23.33 11.83
CA THR A 235 -12.86 24.49 12.48
C THR A 235 -12.64 25.79 11.71
N LYS A 236 -11.59 25.85 10.87
CA LYS A 236 -11.26 27.04 10.09
C LYS A 236 -10.70 26.70 8.71
N THR A 237 -11.00 27.57 7.74
CA THR A 237 -10.30 27.64 6.46
C THR A 237 -9.53 28.96 6.37
N ILE A 238 -8.26 28.91 5.98
CA ILE A 238 -7.37 30.07 5.83
C ILE A 238 -6.83 30.11 4.41
N GLN A 239 -7.04 31.23 3.72
CA GLN A 239 -6.44 31.47 2.42
C GLN A 239 -5.01 31.97 2.58
N VAL A 240 -4.08 31.34 1.88
CA VAL A 240 -2.64 31.62 1.98
C VAL A 240 -2.02 31.63 0.59
N ASN A 241 -1.13 32.57 0.34
CA ASN A 241 -0.45 32.71 -0.96
C ASN A 241 0.93 32.05 -0.98
N GLY A 242 1.57 31.93 0.18
CA GLY A 242 2.88 31.31 0.34
C GLY A 242 2.89 29.80 0.08
N ASP A 243 4.10 29.24 -0.02
CA ASP A 243 4.37 27.81 -0.04
C ASP A 243 4.62 27.22 1.35
N HIS A 244 4.60 28.05 2.39
CA HIS A 244 4.66 27.66 3.80
C HIS A 244 3.93 28.67 4.69
N VAL A 245 3.69 28.29 5.93
CA VAL A 245 3.25 29.19 7.02
C VAL A 245 4.07 28.92 8.27
N ASP A 246 4.29 29.96 9.06
CA ASP A 246 4.87 29.86 10.39
C ASP A 246 3.74 29.64 11.41
N VAL A 247 3.77 28.51 12.12
CA VAL A 247 2.81 28.19 13.17
C VAL A 247 3.50 28.27 14.52
N PHE A 248 3.08 29.19 15.37
CA PHE A 248 3.48 29.27 16.76
C PHE A 248 2.38 28.66 17.65
N ILE A 249 2.72 27.62 18.40
CA ILE A 249 1.80 26.87 19.25
C ILE A 249 2.13 27.15 20.70
N ASN A 250 1.14 27.48 21.50
CA ASN A 250 1.30 27.67 22.93
C ASN A 250 0.05 27.24 23.70
N ASP A 251 0.23 27.07 25.00
CA ASP A 251 -0.89 26.80 25.90
C ASP A 251 -1.85 27.99 25.93
N ALA A 252 -3.14 27.73 25.67
CA ALA A 252 -4.16 28.77 25.62
C ALA A 252 -4.65 29.19 27.02
N GLN A 253 -4.43 28.37 28.05
CA GLN A 253 -5.04 28.52 29.38
C GLN A 253 -4.00 28.31 30.49
N LYS A 254 -3.73 27.06 30.86
CA LYS A 254 -2.89 26.65 31.99
C LYS A 254 -2.09 25.43 31.56
N GLU A 255 -0.79 25.50 31.80
CA GLU A 255 0.11 24.36 31.62
C GLU A 255 -0.32 23.21 32.53
N ASP A 256 -0.99 22.23 31.94
CA ASP A 256 -1.62 21.11 32.62
C ASP A 256 -1.08 19.75 32.15
N GLY A 257 0.00 19.79 31.35
CA GLY A 257 0.72 18.62 30.84
C GLY A 257 0.25 18.17 29.46
N ASP A 258 -0.44 19.03 28.70
CA ASP A 258 -0.89 18.73 27.34
C ASP A 258 0.24 18.31 26.39
N ILE A 259 0.06 17.15 25.73
CA ILE A 259 0.97 16.63 24.70
C ILE A 259 0.19 16.41 23.41
N ILE A 260 0.65 17.05 22.34
CA ILE A 260 0.02 16.97 21.01
C ILE A 260 0.97 16.45 19.94
N SER A 261 0.38 15.96 18.87
CA SER A 261 1.02 15.64 17.60
C SER A 261 0.31 16.38 16.48
N LEU A 262 1.06 16.77 15.45
CA LEU A 262 0.53 17.49 14.29
C LEU A 262 0.63 16.61 13.05
N ASN A 263 -0.50 16.44 12.38
CA ASN A 263 -0.61 15.73 11.12
C ASN A 263 -0.91 16.72 9.98
N LEU A 264 -0.08 16.73 8.94
CA LEU A 264 -0.27 17.54 7.74
C LEU A 264 -0.49 16.60 6.55
N ASN A 265 -1.65 16.71 5.91
CA ASN A 265 -2.00 15.94 4.70
C ASN A 265 -1.86 14.41 4.89
N GLY A 266 -2.12 13.91 6.09
CA GLY A 266 -1.99 12.49 6.43
C GLY A 266 -0.62 12.10 7.01
N GLU A 267 0.39 12.97 6.96
CA GLU A 267 1.74 12.70 7.48
C GLU A 267 2.00 13.41 8.81
N TRP A 268 2.66 12.74 9.75
CA TRP A 268 3.02 13.36 11.03
C TRP A 268 4.24 14.26 10.85
N ILE A 269 4.04 15.57 11.02
CA ILE A 269 5.13 16.56 10.93
C ILE A 269 5.77 16.83 12.30
N ILE A 270 5.02 16.60 13.38
CA ILE A 270 5.47 16.70 14.77
C ILE A 270 4.79 15.60 15.58
N LYS A 271 5.53 14.97 16.49
CA LYS A 271 4.99 14.03 17.46
C LYS A 271 5.43 14.35 18.88
N GLY A 272 4.51 14.24 19.84
CA GLY A 272 4.82 14.35 21.26
C GLY A 272 5.28 15.75 21.70
N LEU A 273 4.75 16.80 21.07
CA LEU A 273 5.03 18.18 21.47
C LEU A 273 4.32 18.50 22.78
N VAL A 274 5.09 18.85 23.80
CA VAL A 274 4.56 19.40 25.05
C VAL A 274 4.09 20.82 24.82
N VAL A 275 2.81 21.08 25.08
CA VAL A 275 2.20 22.40 24.98
C VAL A 275 2.55 23.18 26.24
N SER A 276 3.22 24.31 26.07
CA SER A 276 3.65 25.19 27.17
C SER A 276 3.40 26.66 26.81
N LYS A 277 3.51 27.55 27.80
CA LYS A 277 3.39 29.01 27.61
C LYS A 277 4.56 29.58 26.82
N ALA A 278 5.75 28.99 26.94
CA ALA A 278 6.91 29.38 26.14
C ALA A 278 6.66 29.18 24.63
N GLY A 279 5.84 28.18 24.31
CA GLY A 279 5.40 27.86 22.96
C GLY A 279 6.49 27.30 22.06
N ALA A 280 6.08 26.85 20.88
CA ALA A 280 6.96 26.26 19.86
C ALA A 280 6.62 26.84 18.48
N LYS A 281 7.64 27.24 17.72
CA LYS A 281 7.50 27.70 16.33
C LYS A 281 7.82 26.55 15.37
N ILE A 282 6.91 26.30 14.43
CA ILE A 282 7.00 25.23 13.44
C ILE A 282 6.74 25.82 12.06
N VAL A 283 7.62 25.53 11.11
CA VAL A 283 7.42 25.89 9.69
C VAL A 283 6.61 24.77 9.03
N VAL A 284 5.43 25.10 8.51
CA VAL A 284 4.52 24.12 7.89
C VAL A 284 4.56 24.31 6.36
N PRO A 285 5.11 23.35 5.60
CA PRO A 285 5.15 23.43 4.14
C PRO A 285 3.77 23.15 3.54
N LEU A 286 3.34 23.94 2.56
CA LEU A 286 2.03 23.86 1.93
C LEU A 286 2.12 23.39 0.48
N ILE A 287 2.35 22.10 0.29
CA ILE A 287 2.64 21.50 -1.03
C ILE A 287 1.43 21.43 -1.97
N HIS A 288 0.21 21.35 -1.44
CA HIS A 288 -1.01 21.18 -2.24
C HIS A 288 -1.85 22.46 -2.33
N LYS A 289 -2.82 22.52 -3.24
CA LYS A 289 -3.81 23.61 -3.27
C LYS A 289 -4.68 23.68 -2.01
N LYS A 290 -4.93 22.53 -1.40
CA LYS A 290 -5.61 22.40 -0.10
C LYS A 290 -4.64 21.70 0.83
N ASN A 291 -4.33 22.21 2.02
CA ASN A 291 -3.53 21.48 3.00
C ASN A 291 -4.30 21.35 4.30
N TYR A 292 -4.29 20.15 4.86
CA TYR A 292 -5.07 19.77 6.02
C TYR A 292 -4.13 19.59 7.21
N LEU A 293 -4.10 20.56 8.12
CA LEU A 293 -3.35 20.47 9.36
C LEU A 293 -4.30 20.03 10.47
N VAL A 294 -4.01 18.91 11.12
CA VAL A 294 -4.83 18.34 12.20
C VAL A 294 -3.99 18.26 13.46
N MET A 295 -4.56 18.73 14.56
CA MET A 295 -4.01 18.57 15.90
C MET A 295 -4.59 17.30 16.53
N HIS A 296 -3.71 16.43 17.00
CA HIS A 296 -4.09 15.21 17.71
C HIS A 296 -3.51 15.21 19.12
N ALA A 297 -4.37 14.98 20.11
CA ALA A 297 -3.97 14.84 21.50
C ALA A 297 -3.39 13.44 21.79
N GLU A 298 -2.11 13.37 22.16
CA GLU A 298 -1.43 12.14 22.63
C GLU A 298 -1.80 11.81 24.08
N ASN A 299 -2.17 12.83 24.86
CA ASN A 299 -2.82 12.71 26.16
C ASN A 299 -3.99 13.70 26.27
N LEU A 300 -4.79 13.62 27.32
CA LEU A 300 -5.90 14.54 27.56
C LEU A 300 -5.52 15.72 28.49
N GLY A 301 -4.23 15.88 28.79
CA GLY A 301 -3.78 16.75 29.87
C GLY A 301 -4.30 16.29 31.24
N SER A 302 -4.21 17.18 32.23
CA SER A 302 -4.91 17.00 33.52
C SER A 302 -6.30 17.63 33.51
N ILE A 303 -6.60 18.49 32.54
CA ILE A 303 -7.89 19.15 32.32
C ILE A 303 -8.32 18.93 30.85
N PRO A 304 -9.15 17.92 30.55
CA PRO A 304 -9.65 17.70 29.19
C PRO A 304 -10.63 18.79 28.73
N PRO A 305 -10.72 19.09 27.42
CA PRO A 305 -9.92 18.54 26.32
C PRO A 305 -8.53 19.21 26.24
N ASN A 306 -7.59 18.52 25.60
CA ASN A 306 -6.29 19.10 25.30
C ASN A 306 -6.47 20.28 24.35
N THR A 307 -5.93 21.44 24.74
CA THR A 307 -6.23 22.73 24.10
C THR A 307 -4.96 23.48 23.75
N ALA A 308 -4.76 23.76 22.46
CA ALA A 308 -3.63 24.55 22.00
C ALA A 308 -4.08 25.82 21.28
N SER A 309 -3.46 26.94 21.63
CA SER A 309 -3.53 28.18 20.86
C SER A 309 -2.47 28.11 19.75
N MET A 310 -2.88 28.46 18.54
CA MET A 310 -2.03 28.53 17.35
C MET A 310 -2.10 29.93 16.75
N GLN A 311 -0.94 30.56 16.61
CA GLN A 311 -0.76 31.77 15.79
C GLN A 311 -0.13 31.36 14.47
N ILE A 312 -0.85 31.61 13.38
CA ILE A 312 -0.44 31.24 12.03
C ILE A 312 -0.08 32.51 11.29
N ASN A 313 1.19 32.65 10.93
CA ASN A 313 1.69 33.76 10.13
C ASN A 313 1.96 33.27 8.70
N ASP A 314 1.23 33.83 7.72
CA ASP A 314 1.39 33.52 6.29
C ASP A 314 2.34 34.49 5.55
N GLY A 315 3.02 35.36 6.30
CA GLY A 315 3.87 36.43 5.79
C GLY A 315 3.14 37.75 5.56
N ALA A 316 1.81 37.74 5.45
CA ALA A 316 0.98 38.93 5.26
C ALA A 316 0.08 39.22 6.46
N LYS A 317 -0.43 38.19 7.12
CA LYS A 317 -1.38 38.25 8.24
C LYS A 317 -1.05 37.20 9.29
N VAL A 318 -1.40 37.52 10.53
CA VAL A 318 -1.37 36.57 11.64
C VAL A 318 -2.81 36.18 11.99
N HIS A 319 -3.08 34.88 11.99
CA HIS A 319 -4.36 34.29 12.36
C HIS A 319 -4.22 33.59 13.71
N GLN A 320 -5.02 33.97 14.69
CA GLN A 320 -5.07 33.30 15.99
C GLN A 320 -6.25 32.34 16.05
N ILE A 321 -5.97 31.08 16.38
CA ILE A 321 -6.96 30.00 16.42
C ILE A 321 -6.70 29.14 17.65
N ILE A 322 -7.76 28.63 18.26
CA ILE A 322 -7.68 27.61 19.31
C ILE A 322 -8.18 26.31 18.70
N LEU A 323 -7.40 25.25 18.87
CA LEU A 323 -7.81 23.89 18.51
C LEU A 323 -7.91 23.06 19.78
N ASN A 324 -8.86 22.13 19.77
CA ASN A 324 -9.10 21.20 20.86
C ASN A 324 -9.02 19.76 20.35
N SER A 325 -8.59 18.83 21.19
CA SER A 325 -8.71 17.40 20.91
C SER A 325 -9.02 16.62 22.18
N ASP A 326 -10.00 15.72 22.07
CA ASP A 326 -10.43 14.82 23.13
C ASP A 326 -10.28 13.35 22.69
N ALA A 327 -10.82 12.41 23.46
CA ALA A 327 -10.74 10.97 23.18
C ALA A 327 -11.49 10.53 21.92
N GLY A 328 -12.50 11.28 21.47
CA GLY A 328 -13.33 10.96 20.31
C GLY A 328 -13.11 11.87 19.10
N LYS A 329 -12.49 13.04 19.29
CA LYS A 329 -12.38 14.09 18.28
C LYS A 329 -11.00 14.74 18.24
N SER A 330 -10.57 15.08 17.03
CA SER A 330 -9.44 15.95 16.73
C SER A 330 -9.92 17.15 15.92
N GLU A 331 -9.33 18.32 16.15
CA GLU A 331 -9.62 19.53 15.37
C GLU A 331 -8.50 19.86 14.40
N GLY A 332 -8.86 20.49 13.28
CA GLY A 332 -7.91 20.87 12.25
C GLY A 332 -8.28 22.15 11.51
N ILE A 333 -7.34 22.59 10.69
CA ILE A 333 -7.41 23.79 9.88
C ILE A 333 -7.12 23.41 8.43
N LEU A 334 -7.91 23.97 7.52
CA LEU A 334 -7.71 23.87 6.08
C LEU A 334 -6.99 25.11 5.57
N PHE A 335 -5.81 24.95 4.98
CA PHE A 335 -5.16 25.98 4.19
C PHE A 335 -5.57 25.87 2.72
N THR A 336 -5.96 26.97 2.10
CA THR A 336 -6.26 27.01 0.65
C THR A 336 -5.32 27.97 -0.05
N ARG A 337 -4.63 27.47 -1.08
CA ARG A 337 -3.75 28.21 -1.99
C ARG A 337 -4.44 28.44 -3.34
N PRO A 338 -4.08 29.52 -4.07
CA PRO A 338 -4.64 29.81 -5.40
C PRO A 338 -4.45 28.70 -6.44
#